data_AF-A0A376Y2J7-F1
#
_entry.id   AF-A0A376Y2J7-F1
#
_cell.length_a   1.000
_cell.length_b   1.000
_cell.length_c   1.000
_cell.angle_alpha   90.00
_cell.angle_beta   90.00
_cell.angle_gamma   90.00
#
_symmetry.space_group_name_H-M   'P 1'
#
loop_
_entity.id
_entity.type
_entity.pdbx_description
1 polymer ?
#
loop_
_entity_poly.entity_id
_entity_poly.type
_entity_poly.pdbx_seq_one_letter_code
_entity_poly.pdbx_strand_id
1 'polypeptide(L)'
;MLLGGLSVAYAIVHMLPTDLLLNMGSTHGLAMVFSMLLAAIIWNLGTWFFGLPASSSHTLIGAIIGIGLTNALLTGSSVMDALNLREVTKIFSSLIVSPIVGLVIAGGLIFLLRRFWSGTKKRDRIHRIPEDRKKKKGKRKPPFWTRIALIVSAAGVAFSHGANDGQKGIGLVMLVLVGIAPAGFVVNMNASGYEITRTRDAVTNFEHYLQQHPELPQKLITMEPPLPATSTDGTQVTEFHCHPANTFDAIARVKTMLPGNMESYEPLSVSQRSQLRRIMLCISDTSAKLAKLPGVSKEDQNLLKKTAQRYVKHH
;
A
#
# COMPACT_ATOMS: atom_id res chain seq x y z
N MET A 1 13.31 -15.72 -5.69
CA MET A 1 12.15 -15.42 -6.56
C MET A 1 10.95 -14.91 -5.77
N LEU A 2 10.51 -15.58 -4.69
CA LEU A 2 9.46 -15.07 -3.80
C LEU A 2 9.79 -13.72 -3.13
N LEU A 3 11.07 -13.48 -2.80
CA LEU A 3 11.50 -12.22 -2.17
C LEU A 3 11.43 -11.00 -3.11
N GLY A 4 11.54 -11.18 -4.43
CA GLY A 4 11.65 -10.07 -5.38
C GLY A 4 10.34 -9.29 -5.54
N GLY A 5 9.25 -9.99 -5.88
CA GLY A 5 7.95 -9.33 -6.11
C GLY A 5 7.26 -8.88 -4.83
N LEU A 6 7.42 -9.61 -3.71
CA LEU A 6 6.95 -9.16 -2.39
C LEU A 6 7.64 -7.87 -1.95
N SER A 7 8.95 -7.75 -2.15
CA SER A 7 9.67 -6.50 -1.82
C SER A 7 9.24 -5.33 -2.69
N VAL A 8 8.90 -5.54 -3.98
CA VAL A 8 8.39 -4.47 -4.85
C VAL A 8 6.99 -4.04 -4.43
N ALA A 9 6.09 -4.96 -4.15
CA ALA A 9 4.74 -4.63 -3.66
C ALA A 9 4.81 -3.89 -2.31
N TYR A 10 5.65 -4.37 -1.38
CA TYR A 10 5.91 -3.71 -0.10
C TYR A 10 6.49 -2.31 -0.27
N ALA A 11 7.46 -2.14 -1.17
CA ALA A 11 8.03 -0.83 -1.48
C ALA A 11 6.99 0.12 -2.08
N ILE A 12 6.10 -0.34 -2.96
CA ILE A 12 5.03 0.50 -3.53
C ILE A 12 4.07 0.97 -2.43
N VAL A 13 3.64 0.08 -1.53
CA VAL A 13 2.73 0.42 -0.42
C VAL A 13 3.35 1.46 0.50
N HIS A 14 4.63 1.31 0.85
CA HIS A 14 5.34 2.25 1.72
C HIS A 14 5.85 3.52 1.01
N MET A 15 5.79 3.56 -0.34
CA MET A 15 6.12 4.72 -1.16
C MET A 15 4.91 5.59 -1.48
N LEU A 16 3.69 5.06 -1.36
CA LEU A 16 2.50 5.87 -1.56
C LEU A 16 2.54 7.07 -0.60
N PRO A 17 2.34 8.30 -1.11
CA PRO A 17 2.18 9.46 -0.25
C PRO A 17 1.08 9.15 0.77
N THR A 18 1.33 9.41 2.05
CA THR A 18 0.32 9.25 3.10
C THR A 18 -0.93 10.04 2.77
N ASP A 19 -0.79 11.18 2.07
CA ASP A 19 -1.91 11.97 1.57
C ASP A 19 -2.76 11.22 0.54
N LEU A 20 -2.17 10.36 -0.29
CA LEU A 20 -2.90 9.52 -1.23
C LEU A 20 -3.73 8.44 -0.50
N LEU A 21 -3.19 7.90 0.58
CA LEU A 21 -3.89 6.94 1.45
C LEU A 21 -4.94 7.63 2.33
N LEU A 22 -4.71 8.86 2.76
CA LEU A 22 -5.61 9.60 3.65
C LEU A 22 -6.74 10.29 2.87
N ASN A 23 -6.51 10.68 1.61
CA ASN A 23 -7.47 11.40 0.76
C ASN A 23 -8.00 10.60 -0.44
N MET A 24 -7.90 9.27 -0.43
CA MET A 24 -8.43 8.36 -1.48
C MET A 24 -9.93 8.53 -1.81
N GLY A 25 -10.72 9.18 -0.93
CA GLY A 25 -12.14 9.49 -1.16
C GLY A 25 -12.43 10.87 -1.74
N SER A 26 -11.42 11.73 -1.94
CA SER A 26 -11.59 13.06 -2.54
C SER A 26 -11.30 13.01 -4.04
N THR A 27 -11.89 13.97 -4.78
CA THR A 27 -11.62 14.16 -6.22
C THR A 27 -10.12 14.33 -6.50
N HIS A 28 -9.39 14.96 -5.57
CA HIS A 28 -7.94 15.15 -5.64
C HIS A 28 -7.17 13.83 -5.51
N GLY A 29 -7.56 12.93 -4.59
CA GLY A 29 -6.93 11.61 -4.42
C GLY A 29 -7.11 10.72 -5.64
N LEU A 30 -8.32 10.68 -6.20
CA LEU A 30 -8.62 9.94 -7.43
C LEU A 30 -7.83 10.51 -8.62
N ALA A 31 -7.81 11.83 -8.79
CA ALA A 31 -7.04 12.48 -9.85
C ALA A 31 -5.55 12.11 -9.77
N MET A 32 -4.95 12.16 -8.57
CA MET A 32 -3.56 11.77 -8.38
C MET A 32 -3.30 10.29 -8.75
N VAL A 33 -4.16 9.34 -8.34
CA VAL A 33 -4.00 7.92 -8.71
C VAL A 33 -4.10 7.72 -10.23
N PHE A 34 -5.08 8.35 -10.89
CA PHE A 34 -5.23 8.25 -12.34
C PHE A 34 -4.07 8.88 -13.09
N SER A 35 -3.60 10.05 -12.66
CA SER A 35 -2.40 10.70 -13.22
C SER A 35 -1.17 9.81 -13.09
N MET A 36 -1.00 9.11 -11.96
CA MET A 36 0.13 8.21 -11.71
C MET A 36 0.13 7.04 -12.69
N LEU A 37 -1.03 6.39 -12.82
CA LEU A 37 -1.22 5.24 -13.68
C LEU A 37 -1.06 5.64 -15.15
N LEU A 38 -1.65 6.76 -15.57
CA LEU A 38 -1.52 7.26 -16.94
C LEU A 38 -0.07 7.60 -17.28
N ALA A 39 0.64 8.32 -16.41
CA ALA A 39 2.06 8.62 -16.63
C ALA A 39 2.89 7.33 -16.78
N ALA A 40 2.65 6.34 -15.91
CA ALA A 40 3.35 5.07 -15.97
C ALA A 40 3.02 4.25 -17.23
N ILE A 41 1.74 4.25 -17.66
CA ILE A 41 1.29 3.56 -18.87
C ILE A 41 1.86 4.23 -20.11
N ILE A 42 1.73 5.56 -20.24
CA ILE A 42 2.24 6.33 -21.39
C ILE A 42 3.75 6.13 -21.53
N TRP A 43 4.50 6.18 -20.43
CA TRP A 43 5.94 5.97 -20.47
C TRP A 43 6.33 4.53 -20.83
N ASN A 44 5.62 3.53 -20.28
CA ASN A 44 5.86 2.13 -20.64
C ASN A 44 5.50 1.83 -22.10
N LEU A 45 4.41 2.40 -22.64
CA LEU A 45 4.05 2.26 -24.05
C LEU A 45 5.01 3.04 -24.96
N GLY A 46 5.44 4.22 -24.56
CA GLY A 46 6.40 5.04 -25.31
C GLY A 46 7.76 4.34 -25.42
N THR A 47 8.31 3.84 -24.31
CA THR A 47 9.58 3.10 -24.32
C THR A 47 9.48 1.81 -25.13
N TRP A 48 8.34 1.13 -25.10
CA TRP A 48 8.06 0.00 -25.99
C TRP A 48 8.05 0.42 -27.47
N PHE A 49 7.38 1.53 -27.82
CA PHE A 49 7.33 2.06 -29.18
C PHE A 49 8.72 2.44 -29.72
N PHE A 50 9.59 2.99 -28.87
CA PHE A 50 10.98 3.31 -29.21
C PHE A 50 11.95 2.13 -29.08
N GLY A 51 11.49 0.93 -28.69
CA GLY A 51 12.32 -0.26 -28.52
C GLY A 51 13.37 -0.15 -27.42
N LEU A 52 13.20 0.78 -26.47
CA LEU A 52 14.13 0.97 -25.37
C LEU A 52 13.85 -0.03 -24.25
N PRO A 53 14.85 -0.81 -23.78
CA PRO A 53 14.67 -1.69 -22.64
C PRO A 53 14.49 -0.87 -21.36
N ALA A 54 13.22 -0.65 -20.98
CA ALA A 54 12.85 0.07 -19.78
C ALA A 54 12.28 -0.88 -18.72
N SER A 55 12.54 -0.59 -17.44
CA SER A 55 11.99 -1.34 -16.31
C SER A 55 10.71 -0.68 -15.83
N SER A 56 9.59 -1.39 -15.91
CA SER A 56 8.28 -0.90 -15.47
C SER A 56 8.25 -0.54 -13.97
N SER A 57 9.09 -1.16 -13.15
CA SER A 57 9.20 -0.83 -11.72
C SER A 57 9.80 0.56 -11.51
N HIS A 58 10.80 0.95 -12.31
CA HIS A 58 11.38 2.29 -12.20
C HIS A 58 10.43 3.34 -12.75
N THR A 59 9.72 3.03 -13.83
CA THR A 59 8.66 3.89 -14.34
C THR A 59 7.60 4.19 -13.27
N LEU A 60 7.16 3.15 -12.54
CA LEU A 60 6.15 3.29 -11.49
C LEU A 60 6.68 4.08 -10.28
N ILE A 61 7.89 3.77 -9.80
CA ILE A 61 8.53 4.51 -8.69
C ILE A 61 8.70 5.99 -9.08
N GLY A 62 9.14 6.28 -10.31
CA GLY A 62 9.25 7.63 -10.83
C GLY A 62 7.91 8.37 -10.90
N ALA A 63 6.83 7.69 -11.31
CA ALA A 63 5.49 8.26 -11.32
C ALA A 63 4.97 8.59 -9.91
N ILE A 64 5.23 7.72 -8.92
CA ILE A 64 4.88 7.97 -7.51
C ILE A 64 5.61 9.21 -6.99
N ILE A 65 6.93 9.30 -7.21
CA ILE A 65 7.75 10.44 -6.78
C ILE A 65 7.30 11.72 -7.47
N GLY A 66 7.02 11.68 -8.78
CA GLY A 66 6.59 12.83 -9.56
C GLY A 66 5.27 13.42 -9.05
N ILE A 67 4.34 12.59 -8.63
CA ILE A 67 3.06 13.04 -8.08
C ILE A 67 3.19 13.54 -6.66
N GLY A 68 3.99 12.89 -5.81
CA GLY A 68 4.28 13.42 -4.47
C GLY A 68 4.94 14.81 -4.55
N LEU A 69 5.87 15.00 -5.51
CA LEU A 69 6.52 16.29 -5.74
C LEU A 69 5.53 17.33 -6.29
N THR A 70 4.72 16.97 -7.27
CA THR A 70 3.72 17.87 -7.85
C THR A 70 2.67 18.26 -6.81
N ASN A 71 2.24 17.33 -5.96
CA ASN A 71 1.31 17.62 -4.86
C ASN A 71 1.94 18.61 -3.88
N ALA A 72 3.17 18.37 -3.42
CA ALA A 72 3.88 19.28 -2.52
C ALA A 72 4.05 20.70 -3.12
N LEU A 73 4.33 20.80 -4.41
CA LEU A 73 4.41 22.08 -5.12
C LEU A 73 3.06 22.80 -5.20
N LEU A 74 1.95 22.05 -5.37
CA LEU A 74 0.60 22.61 -5.46
C LEU A 74 0.03 23.01 -4.09
N THR A 75 0.35 22.29 -3.02
CA THR A 75 -0.16 22.57 -1.66
C THR A 75 0.77 23.45 -0.83
N GLY A 76 1.95 23.82 -1.34
CA GLY A 76 2.93 24.65 -0.62
C GLY A 76 3.52 23.98 0.63
N SER A 77 3.25 22.69 0.82
CA SER A 77 3.73 21.89 1.94
C SER A 77 5.22 21.59 1.77
N SER A 78 5.95 21.46 2.89
CA SER A 78 7.37 21.13 2.82
C SER A 78 7.56 19.80 2.06
N VAL A 79 8.39 19.82 1.01
CA VAL A 79 8.72 18.63 0.21
C VAL A 79 9.29 17.50 1.10
N MET A 80 9.82 17.87 2.27
CA MET A 80 10.38 16.99 3.31
C MET A 80 9.35 16.20 4.10
N ASP A 81 8.16 16.76 4.33
CA ASP A 81 7.07 16.08 5.06
C ASP A 81 6.15 15.30 4.11
N ALA A 82 5.91 15.82 2.89
CA ALA A 82 5.04 15.19 1.90
C ALA A 82 5.66 13.95 1.23
N LEU A 83 6.99 13.94 1.09
CA LEU A 83 7.75 12.79 0.62
C LEU A 83 8.64 12.35 1.77
N ASN A 84 8.45 11.13 2.25
CA ASN A 84 9.36 10.51 3.22
C ASN A 84 10.73 10.29 2.54
N LEU A 85 11.53 11.36 2.39
CA LEU A 85 12.77 11.40 1.59
C LEU A 85 13.78 10.36 2.06
N ARG A 86 13.66 9.95 3.32
CA ARG A 86 14.43 8.87 3.90
C ARG A 86 14.15 7.51 3.23
N GLU A 87 12.91 7.25 2.85
CA GLU A 87 12.55 6.03 2.11
C GLU A 87 12.92 6.14 0.63
N VAL A 88 12.76 7.32 0.00
CA VAL A 88 13.15 7.54 -1.41
C VAL A 88 14.66 7.34 -1.60
N THR A 89 15.47 7.92 -0.71
CA THR A 89 16.94 7.78 -0.73
C THR A 89 17.39 6.33 -0.50
N LYS A 90 16.70 5.59 0.37
CA LYS A 90 16.96 4.18 0.62
C LYS A 90 16.73 3.32 -0.63
N ILE A 91 15.67 3.58 -1.40
CA ILE A 91 15.39 2.87 -2.65
C ILE A 91 16.43 3.21 -3.73
N PHE A 92 16.80 4.48 -3.87
CA PHE A 92 17.88 4.89 -4.77
C PHE A 92 19.20 4.19 -4.44
N SER A 93 19.52 4.05 -3.15
CA SER A 93 20.71 3.32 -2.72
C SER A 93 20.60 1.82 -3.06
N SER A 94 19.46 1.18 -2.81
CA SER A 94 19.21 -0.22 -3.18
C SER A 94 19.28 -0.44 -4.70
N LEU A 95 18.88 0.54 -5.51
CA LEU A 95 18.91 0.47 -6.97
C LEU A 95 20.35 0.41 -7.51
N ILE A 96 21.27 1.14 -6.88
CA ILE A 96 22.69 1.15 -7.24
C ILE A 96 23.42 -0.09 -6.70
N VAL A 97 23.07 -0.51 -5.48
CA VAL A 97 23.72 -1.66 -4.82
C VAL A 97 23.36 -3.00 -5.49
N SER A 98 22.12 -3.15 -5.96
CA SER A 98 21.62 -4.38 -6.60
C SER A 98 22.48 -4.87 -7.79
N PRO A 99 22.76 -4.04 -8.82
CA PRO A 99 23.61 -4.42 -9.95
C PRO A 99 25.03 -4.79 -9.51
N ILE A 100 25.59 -4.06 -8.54
CA ILE A 100 26.96 -4.30 -8.04
C ILE A 100 27.04 -5.67 -7.37
N VAL A 101 26.10 -5.97 -6.47
CA VAL A 101 26.03 -7.28 -5.80
C VAL A 101 25.82 -8.40 -6.83
N GLY A 102 24.95 -8.20 -7.82
CA GLY A 102 24.74 -9.15 -8.91
C GLY A 102 26.02 -9.43 -9.70
N LEU A 103 26.79 -8.39 -10.02
CA LEU A 103 28.06 -8.49 -10.74
C LEU A 103 29.13 -9.22 -9.91
N VAL A 104 29.20 -8.94 -8.60
CA VAL A 104 30.11 -9.63 -7.68
C VAL A 104 29.77 -11.11 -7.55
N ILE A 105 28.50 -11.46 -7.39
CA ILE A 105 28.06 -12.88 -7.28
C ILE A 105 28.29 -13.61 -8.60
N ALA A 106 27.91 -13.01 -9.73
CA ALA A 106 28.11 -13.62 -11.05
C ALA A 106 29.60 -13.79 -11.37
N GLY A 107 30.40 -12.76 -11.10
CA GLY A 107 31.86 -12.81 -11.24
C GLY A 107 32.50 -13.86 -10.33
N GLY A 108 32.07 -13.93 -9.07
CA GLY A 108 32.51 -14.93 -8.10
C GLY A 108 32.15 -16.36 -8.52
N LEU A 109 30.94 -16.58 -9.02
CA LEU A 109 30.49 -17.89 -9.50
C LEU A 109 31.29 -18.34 -10.74
N ILE A 110 31.51 -17.42 -11.70
CA ILE A 110 32.35 -17.68 -12.89
C ILE A 110 33.78 -18.00 -12.47
N PHE A 111 34.34 -17.25 -11.50
CA PHE A 111 35.68 -17.48 -10.97
C PHE A 111 35.79 -18.86 -10.29
N LEU A 112 34.81 -19.21 -9.45
CA LEU A 112 34.77 -20.48 -8.73
C LEU A 112 34.63 -21.67 -9.71
N LEU A 113 33.71 -21.57 -10.67
CA LEU A 113 33.56 -22.55 -11.76
C LEU A 113 34.85 -22.71 -12.55
N ARG A 114 35.52 -21.59 -12.89
CA ARG A 114 36.80 -21.62 -13.61
C ARG A 114 37.91 -22.27 -12.80
N ARG A 115 37.93 -22.07 -11.47
CA ARG A 115 38.90 -22.69 -10.56
C ARG A 115 38.68 -24.19 -10.41
N PHE A 116 37.43 -24.64 -10.22
CA PHE A 116 37.08 -26.06 -10.05
C PHE A 116 37.20 -26.86 -11.36
N TRP A 117 36.87 -26.29 -12.52
CA TRP A 117 36.96 -26.99 -13.82
C TRP A 117 38.33 -26.89 -14.51
N SER A 118 39.30 -26.20 -13.90
CA SER A 118 40.64 -25.97 -14.47
C SER A 118 41.43 -27.27 -14.70
N GLY A 119 41.17 -28.32 -13.90
CA GLY A 119 41.94 -29.57 -13.92
C GLY A 119 41.46 -30.66 -14.90
N THR A 120 40.38 -30.46 -15.66
CA THR A 120 39.83 -31.53 -16.53
C THR A 120 39.94 -31.21 -18.04
N LYS A 121 40.36 -32.21 -18.84
CA LYS A 121 40.41 -32.18 -20.33
C LYS A 121 39.08 -31.77 -21.03
N LYS A 122 37.98 -31.59 -20.28
CA LYS A 122 36.65 -31.14 -20.76
C LYS A 122 36.56 -29.62 -21.00
N ARG A 123 37.53 -28.83 -20.54
CA ARG A 123 37.59 -27.36 -20.72
C ARG A 123 37.53 -26.94 -22.20
N ASP A 124 38.13 -27.73 -23.08
CA ASP A 124 38.18 -27.45 -24.52
C ASP A 124 36.82 -27.63 -25.24
N ARG A 125 35.83 -28.25 -24.56
CA ARG A 125 34.51 -28.54 -25.14
C ARG A 125 33.44 -27.51 -24.75
N ILE A 126 33.60 -26.77 -23.64
CA ILE A 126 32.52 -25.95 -23.05
C ILE A 126 32.69 -24.45 -23.37
N HIS A 127 33.92 -23.91 -23.39
CA HIS A 127 34.21 -22.49 -23.64
C HIS A 127 34.94 -22.25 -24.97
N ARG A 128 34.40 -22.76 -26.08
CA ARG A 128 34.81 -22.27 -27.42
C ARG A 128 33.69 -21.44 -28.02
N ILE A 129 34.05 -20.23 -28.44
CA ILE A 129 33.23 -19.33 -29.24
C ILE A 129 32.72 -20.13 -30.47
N PRO A 130 31.46 -19.95 -30.91
CA PRO A 130 30.89 -20.72 -32.03
C PRO A 130 31.76 -20.72 -33.29
N GLU A 131 32.54 -19.66 -33.50
CA GLU A 131 33.47 -19.51 -34.62
C GLU A 131 34.65 -20.50 -34.57
N ASP A 132 35.24 -20.75 -33.40
CA ASP A 132 36.34 -21.71 -33.24
C ASP A 132 35.87 -23.18 -33.34
N ARG A 133 34.55 -23.43 -33.23
CA ARG A 133 33.96 -24.76 -33.49
C ARG A 133 33.80 -25.03 -34.99
N LYS A 134 33.69 -24.00 -35.84
CA LYS A 134 33.62 -24.16 -37.31
C LYS A 134 34.93 -24.68 -37.89
N LYS A 135 36.08 -24.14 -37.45
CA LYS A 135 37.40 -24.45 -38.05
C LYS A 135 37.94 -25.87 -37.82
N LYS A 136 37.47 -26.63 -36.82
CA LYS A 136 38.07 -27.95 -36.47
C LYS A 136 37.17 -29.18 -36.61
N LYS A 137 35.83 -29.08 -36.62
CA LYS A 137 34.98 -30.29 -36.59
C LYS A 137 33.66 -30.27 -37.38
N GLY A 138 33.31 -29.20 -38.09
CA GLY A 138 32.07 -29.16 -38.91
C GLY A 138 30.75 -29.42 -38.16
N LYS A 139 30.75 -29.63 -36.83
CA LYS A 139 29.55 -29.95 -36.06
C LYS A 139 28.88 -28.68 -35.54
N ARG A 140 27.77 -28.31 -36.19
CA ARG A 140 26.90 -27.17 -35.88
C ARG A 140 26.16 -27.26 -34.52
N LYS A 141 26.09 -28.43 -33.87
CA LYS A 141 25.22 -28.67 -32.71
C LYS A 141 26.02 -28.76 -31.39
N PRO A 142 25.63 -28.03 -30.32
CA PRO A 142 26.23 -28.23 -29.00
C PRO A 142 25.94 -29.66 -28.49
N PRO A 143 26.82 -30.23 -27.64
CA PRO A 143 26.58 -31.53 -27.01
C PRO A 143 25.20 -31.60 -26.35
N PHE A 144 24.57 -32.78 -26.38
CA PHE A 144 23.21 -33.01 -25.86
C PHE A 144 23.00 -32.44 -24.45
N TRP A 145 23.93 -32.71 -23.53
CA TRP A 145 23.88 -32.21 -22.15
C TRP A 145 23.95 -30.69 -22.02
N THR A 146 24.81 -30.02 -22.80
CA THR A 146 24.85 -28.54 -22.83
C THR A 146 23.60 -27.92 -23.44
N ARG A 147 22.95 -28.62 -24.39
CA ARG A 147 21.69 -28.16 -24.97
C ARG A 147 20.56 -28.22 -23.93
N ILE A 148 20.45 -29.33 -23.19
CA ILE A 148 19.48 -29.46 -22.09
C ILE A 148 19.75 -28.41 -21.01
N ALA A 149 21.00 -28.23 -20.59
CA ALA A 149 21.35 -27.21 -19.58
C ALA A 149 20.99 -25.78 -20.02
N LEU A 150 21.23 -25.42 -21.28
CA LEU A 150 20.82 -24.12 -21.83
C LEU A 150 19.30 -23.95 -21.90
N ILE A 151 18.57 -24.99 -22.31
CA ILE A 151 17.10 -24.96 -22.36
C ILE A 151 16.52 -24.81 -20.95
N VAL A 152 17.01 -25.59 -19.98
CA VAL A 152 16.55 -25.52 -18.59
C VAL A 152 16.91 -24.17 -17.96
N SER A 153 18.11 -23.64 -18.23
CA SER A 153 18.50 -22.31 -17.74
C SER A 153 17.65 -21.20 -18.36
N ALA A 154 17.39 -21.25 -19.67
CA ALA A 154 16.55 -20.26 -20.35
C ALA A 154 15.10 -20.34 -19.87
N ALA A 155 14.56 -21.56 -19.68
CA ALA A 155 13.24 -21.78 -19.12
C ALA A 155 13.14 -21.29 -17.67
N GLY A 156 14.16 -21.52 -16.84
CA GLY A 156 14.23 -21.04 -15.47
C GLY A 156 14.28 -19.51 -15.39
N VAL A 157 15.07 -18.86 -16.25
CA VAL A 157 15.11 -17.38 -16.34
C VAL A 157 13.77 -16.83 -16.83
N ALA A 158 13.15 -17.43 -17.84
CA ALA A 158 11.85 -17.01 -18.35
C ALA A 158 10.74 -17.17 -17.30
N PHE A 159 10.72 -18.30 -16.59
CA PHE A 159 9.79 -18.53 -15.47
C PHE A 159 10.04 -17.54 -14.32
N SER A 160 11.29 -17.23 -14.02
CA SER A 160 11.65 -16.22 -13.01
C SER A 160 11.24 -14.82 -13.38
N HIS A 161 11.43 -14.43 -14.63
CA HIS A 161 10.98 -13.14 -15.11
C HIS A 161 9.45 -13.07 -15.09
N GLY A 162 8.77 -14.10 -15.61
CA GLY A 162 7.31 -14.16 -15.64
C GLY A 162 6.67 -14.11 -14.25
N ALA A 163 7.21 -14.86 -13.29
CA ALA A 163 6.72 -14.85 -11.91
C ALA A 163 6.93 -13.48 -11.23
N ASN A 164 8.06 -12.82 -11.48
CA ASN A 164 8.36 -11.52 -10.89
C ASN A 164 7.53 -10.39 -11.52
N ASP A 165 7.35 -10.40 -12.84
CA ASP A 165 6.58 -9.38 -13.54
C ASP A 165 5.06 -9.56 -13.34
N GLY A 166 4.57 -10.80 -13.24
CA GLY A 166 3.18 -11.08 -12.87
C GLY A 166 2.81 -10.55 -11.47
N GLN A 167 3.72 -10.65 -10.49
CA GLN A 167 3.48 -10.12 -9.15
C GLN A 167 3.40 -8.58 -9.11
N LYS A 168 4.09 -7.87 -10.01
CA LYS A 168 4.01 -6.40 -10.09
C LYS A 168 2.61 -5.93 -10.52
N GLY A 169 2.02 -6.60 -11.52
CA GLY A 169 0.68 -6.29 -11.99
C GLY A 169 -0.39 -6.54 -10.93
N ILE A 170 -0.33 -7.70 -10.27
CA ILE A 170 -1.29 -8.08 -9.21
C ILE A 170 -1.17 -7.12 -8.01
N GLY A 171 0.05 -6.78 -7.57
CA GLY A 171 0.25 -5.85 -6.45
C GLY A 171 -0.30 -4.44 -6.74
N LEU A 172 -0.11 -3.93 -7.96
CA LEU A 172 -0.66 -2.64 -8.36
C LEU A 172 -2.19 -2.66 -8.42
N VAL A 173 -2.79 -3.70 -9.01
CA VAL A 173 -4.26 -3.85 -9.05
C VAL A 173 -4.83 -3.96 -7.63
N MET A 174 -4.20 -4.74 -6.75
CA MET A 174 -4.63 -4.89 -5.36
C MET A 174 -4.57 -3.56 -4.60
N LEU A 175 -3.53 -2.76 -4.81
CA LEU A 175 -3.38 -1.45 -4.18
C LEU A 175 -4.41 -0.44 -4.69
N VAL A 176 -4.68 -0.42 -6.00
CA VAL A 176 -5.76 0.37 -6.59
C VAL A 176 -7.12 -0.08 -6.04
N LEU A 177 -7.35 -1.39 -5.92
CA LEU A 177 -8.58 -1.94 -5.38
C LEU A 177 -8.74 -1.62 -3.90
N VAL A 178 -7.69 -1.70 -3.09
CA VAL A 178 -7.72 -1.27 -1.68
C VAL A 178 -7.91 0.24 -1.54
N GLY A 179 -7.46 1.05 -2.49
CA GLY A 179 -7.68 2.50 -2.50
C GLY A 179 -9.09 2.92 -2.94
N ILE A 180 -9.64 2.26 -3.98
CA ILE A 180 -10.93 2.61 -4.58
C ILE A 180 -12.11 1.84 -3.95
N ALA A 181 -11.94 0.57 -3.59
CA ALA A 181 -13.01 -0.26 -3.03
C ALA A 181 -13.62 0.32 -1.75
N PRO A 182 -12.89 0.96 -0.82
CA PRO A 182 -13.51 1.58 0.34
C PRO A 182 -14.48 2.71 -0.02
N ALA A 183 -14.30 3.37 -1.17
CA ALA A 183 -15.20 4.41 -1.68
C ALA A 183 -16.45 3.83 -2.38
N GLY A 184 -16.42 2.57 -2.83
CA GLY A 184 -17.57 1.85 -3.38
C GLY A 184 -18.35 1.01 -2.35
N PHE A 185 -17.67 0.51 -1.31
CA PHE A 185 -18.20 -0.33 -0.23
C PHE A 185 -18.10 0.36 1.12
N VAL A 186 -18.62 1.59 1.17
CA VAL A 186 -18.41 2.51 2.28
C VAL A 186 -19.25 2.12 3.52
N VAL A 187 -20.49 1.72 3.28
CA VAL A 187 -21.43 1.26 4.31
C VAL A 187 -22.22 0.10 3.71
N ASN A 188 -22.67 -0.84 4.54
CA ASN A 188 -23.47 -1.95 4.05
C ASN A 188 -24.83 -1.44 3.54
N MET A 189 -24.96 -1.28 2.22
CA MET A 189 -26.19 -0.80 1.58
C MET A 189 -27.38 -1.74 1.76
N ASN A 190 -27.13 -3.00 2.10
CA ASN A 190 -28.16 -3.99 2.38
C ASN A 190 -28.48 -4.10 3.89
N ALA A 191 -28.00 -3.15 4.70
CA ALA A 191 -28.31 -3.13 6.12
C ALA A 191 -29.79 -2.86 6.35
N SER A 192 -30.42 -3.67 7.20
CA SER A 192 -31.81 -3.45 7.59
C SER A 192 -31.94 -2.25 8.54
N GLY A 193 -33.10 -1.60 8.58
CA GLY A 193 -33.38 -0.53 9.55
C GLY A 193 -33.07 -0.92 10.99
N TYR A 194 -33.27 -2.20 11.36
CA TYR A 194 -32.87 -2.74 12.66
C TYR A 194 -31.36 -2.65 12.93
N GLU A 195 -30.51 -2.93 11.95
CA GLU A 195 -29.05 -2.83 12.08
C GLU A 195 -28.60 -1.36 12.21
N ILE A 196 -29.28 -0.45 11.51
CA ILE A 196 -29.03 1.00 11.60
C ILE A 196 -29.41 1.52 12.99
N THR A 197 -30.61 1.20 13.48
CA THR A 197 -31.05 1.56 14.84
C THR A 197 -30.11 0.99 15.89
N ARG A 198 -29.71 -0.28 15.75
CA ARG A 198 -28.77 -0.92 16.68
C ARG A 198 -27.40 -0.24 16.71
N THR A 199 -26.93 0.26 15.56
CA THR A 199 -25.67 1.01 15.47
C THR A 199 -25.81 2.35 16.18
N ARG A 200 -26.93 3.05 15.97
CA ARG A 200 -27.26 4.31 16.68
C ARG A 200 -27.37 4.11 18.20
N ASP A 201 -27.99 3.03 18.64
CA ASP A 201 -28.11 2.70 20.07
C ASP A 201 -26.74 2.41 20.67
N ALA A 202 -25.86 1.71 19.95
CA ALA A 202 -24.49 1.47 20.39
C ALA A 202 -23.71 2.78 20.57
N VAL A 203 -23.88 3.75 19.66
CA VAL A 203 -23.25 5.08 19.75
C VAL A 203 -23.79 5.84 20.96
N THR A 204 -25.10 5.77 21.20
CA THR A 204 -25.75 6.44 22.34
C THR A 204 -25.32 5.82 23.68
N ASN A 205 -25.22 4.49 23.75
CA ASN A 205 -24.72 3.79 24.93
C ASN A 205 -23.25 4.09 25.20
N PHE A 206 -22.43 4.20 24.14
CA PHE A 206 -21.03 4.56 24.27
C PHE A 206 -20.87 6.01 24.77
N GLU A 207 -21.66 6.96 24.27
CA GLU A 207 -21.68 8.32 24.81
C GLU A 207 -22.04 8.34 26.30
N HIS A 208 -23.07 7.59 26.69
CA HIS A 208 -23.47 7.51 28.09
C HIS A 208 -22.36 6.94 28.98
N TYR A 209 -21.65 5.91 28.49
CA TYR A 209 -20.49 5.35 29.18
C TYR A 209 -19.36 6.38 29.35
N LEU A 210 -19.05 7.17 28.31
CA LEU A 210 -18.03 8.22 28.40
C LEU A 210 -18.43 9.34 29.38
N GLN A 211 -19.73 9.66 29.47
CA GLN A 211 -20.24 10.63 30.43
C GLN A 211 -20.18 10.15 31.87
N GLN A 212 -20.37 8.84 32.10
CA GLN A 212 -20.23 8.22 33.42
C GLN A 212 -18.78 8.11 33.88
N HIS A 213 -17.82 8.05 32.94
CA HIS A 213 -16.39 7.91 33.19
C HIS A 213 -15.56 9.04 32.54
N PRO A 214 -15.74 10.31 32.96
CA PRO A 214 -15.06 11.46 32.35
C PRO A 214 -13.53 11.41 32.46
N GLU A 215 -12.98 10.63 33.41
CA GLU A 215 -11.55 10.45 33.61
C GLU A 215 -10.86 9.61 32.53
N LEU A 216 -11.59 8.68 31.88
CA LEU A 216 -11.01 7.75 30.91
C LEU A 216 -10.64 8.41 29.56
N PRO A 217 -11.51 9.24 28.95
CA PRO A 217 -11.15 10.01 27.75
C PRO A 217 -9.95 10.92 28.00
N GLN A 218 -9.90 11.60 29.15
CA GLN A 218 -8.82 12.52 29.48
C GLN A 218 -7.47 11.80 29.58
N LYS A 219 -7.46 10.60 30.17
CA LYS A 219 -6.27 9.75 30.26
C LYS A 219 -5.77 9.30 28.88
N LEU A 220 -6.67 9.00 27.95
CA LEU A 220 -6.31 8.68 26.55
C LEU A 220 -5.75 9.88 25.80
N ILE A 221 -6.35 11.05 25.96
CA ILE A 221 -5.88 12.30 25.34
C ILE A 221 -4.43 12.59 25.77
N THR A 222 -4.10 12.38 27.04
CA THR A 222 -2.73 12.59 27.55
C THR A 222 -1.71 11.53 27.10
N MET A 223 -2.16 10.37 26.63
CA MET A 223 -1.29 9.28 26.17
C MET A 223 -0.98 9.35 24.68
N GLU A 224 -1.73 10.14 23.90
CA GLU A 224 -1.55 10.28 22.46
C GLU A 224 -0.77 11.55 22.09
N PRO A 225 -0.06 11.56 20.95
CA PRO A 225 0.66 12.73 20.47
C PRO A 225 -0.30 13.92 20.28
N PRO A 226 0.13 15.16 20.59
CA PRO A 226 -0.71 16.34 20.42
C PRO A 226 -1.15 16.50 18.95
N LEU A 227 -2.39 16.95 18.78
CA LEU A 227 -2.98 17.27 17.48
C LEU A 227 -2.03 18.18 16.65
N PRO A 228 -1.81 17.91 15.36
CA PRO A 228 -1.10 18.84 14.49
C PRO A 228 -1.86 20.18 14.46
N ALA A 229 -1.12 21.30 14.52
CA ALA A 229 -1.70 22.64 14.55
C ALA A 229 -2.57 22.87 13.31
N THR A 230 -3.82 23.27 13.54
CA THR A 230 -4.79 23.61 12.49
C THR A 230 -4.29 24.81 11.67
N SER A 231 -3.96 24.61 10.40
CA SER A 231 -3.81 25.72 9.45
C SER A 231 -5.21 26.22 9.10
N THR A 232 -5.58 27.38 9.64
CA THR A 232 -6.71 28.18 9.17
C THR A 232 -6.40 28.67 7.76
N ASP A 233 -6.91 27.97 6.74
CA ASP A 233 -7.14 28.57 5.44
C ASP A 233 -8.58 28.32 5.00
N GLY A 234 -9.26 29.41 4.68
CA GLY A 234 -10.70 29.59 4.84
C GLY A 234 -11.61 28.92 3.82
N THR A 235 -11.25 27.77 3.25
CA THR A 235 -12.05 27.20 2.15
C THR A 235 -12.05 25.68 1.99
N GLN A 236 -11.77 24.88 3.04
CA GLN A 236 -11.83 23.42 2.90
C GLN A 236 -12.44 22.68 4.10
N VAL A 237 -13.21 21.64 3.78
CA VAL A 237 -13.89 20.72 4.71
C VAL A 237 -12.92 20.30 5.81
N THR A 238 -13.23 20.65 7.06
CA THR A 238 -12.44 20.30 8.24
C THR A 238 -12.04 18.82 8.20
N GLU A 239 -10.76 18.56 7.96
CA GLU A 239 -10.17 17.23 7.92
C GLU A 239 -10.34 16.58 9.30
N PHE A 240 -11.22 15.59 9.40
CA PHE A 240 -11.53 14.94 10.67
C PHE A 240 -10.42 13.95 11.03
N HIS A 241 -9.48 14.38 11.88
CA HIS A 241 -8.49 13.49 12.47
C HIS A 241 -9.12 12.66 13.59
N CYS A 242 -8.95 11.33 13.55
CA CYS A 242 -9.34 10.42 14.62
C CYS A 242 -8.47 10.71 15.86
N HIS A 243 -8.91 11.61 16.73
CA HIS A 243 -8.26 11.89 18.00
C HIS A 243 -9.28 11.72 19.14
N PRO A 244 -8.90 11.11 20.29
CA PRO A 244 -9.79 10.88 21.43
C PRO A 244 -10.46 12.16 21.94
N ALA A 245 -9.81 13.31 21.79
CA ALA A 245 -10.39 14.62 22.14
C ALA A 245 -11.65 14.97 21.34
N ASN A 246 -11.74 14.52 20.09
CA ASN A 246 -12.87 14.82 19.19
C ASN A 246 -13.99 13.78 19.28
N THR A 247 -13.92 12.83 20.23
CA THR A 247 -14.84 11.68 20.30
C THR A 247 -16.29 12.12 20.50
N PHE A 248 -16.54 13.10 21.38
CA PHE A 248 -17.90 13.63 21.60
C PHE A 248 -18.46 14.32 20.36
N ASP A 249 -17.64 15.11 19.66
CA ASP A 249 -18.03 15.73 18.38
C ASP A 249 -18.30 14.69 17.29
N ALA A 250 -17.50 13.61 17.26
CA ALA A 250 -17.71 12.47 16.38
C ALA A 250 -19.07 11.81 16.62
N ILE A 251 -19.39 11.53 17.89
CA ILE A 251 -20.66 10.92 18.30
C ILE A 251 -21.83 11.83 17.92
N ALA A 252 -21.73 13.15 18.18
CA ALA A 252 -22.75 14.11 17.81
C ALA A 252 -23.01 14.12 16.29
N ARG A 253 -21.94 14.14 15.47
CA ARG A 253 -22.04 14.10 14.00
C ARG A 253 -22.66 12.80 13.49
N VAL A 254 -22.36 11.67 14.11
CA VAL A 254 -23.01 10.39 13.77
C VAL A 254 -24.51 10.44 14.04
N LYS A 255 -24.92 10.98 15.18
CA LYS A 255 -26.35 11.09 15.55
C LYS A 255 -27.12 12.01 14.60
N THR A 256 -26.49 13.07 14.09
CA THR A 256 -27.12 13.94 13.08
C THR A 256 -27.20 13.28 11.72
N MET A 257 -26.20 12.47 11.33
CA MET A 257 -26.21 11.71 10.08
C MET A 257 -27.16 10.51 10.08
N LEU A 258 -27.48 9.95 11.25
CA LEU A 258 -28.38 8.81 11.43
C LEU A 258 -29.65 9.21 12.20
N PRO A 259 -30.59 9.92 11.56
CA PRO A 259 -31.88 10.28 12.17
C PRO A 259 -32.69 9.02 12.51
N GLY A 260 -33.63 9.15 13.46
CA GLY A 260 -34.26 8.00 14.13
C GLY A 260 -35.22 7.19 13.26
N ASN A 261 -35.56 7.72 12.09
CA ASN A 261 -36.47 7.18 11.10
C ASN A 261 -35.75 6.63 9.85
N MET A 262 -34.44 6.45 9.89
CA MET A 262 -33.67 5.95 8.75
C MET A 262 -33.77 4.43 8.64
N GLU A 263 -34.38 3.95 7.55
CA GLU A 263 -34.54 2.52 7.26
C GLU A 263 -33.43 1.94 6.36
N SER A 264 -32.76 2.79 5.57
CA SER A 264 -31.64 2.43 4.70
C SER A 264 -30.61 3.56 4.59
N TYR A 265 -29.38 3.24 4.17
CA TYR A 265 -28.34 4.25 3.90
C TYR A 265 -28.46 4.91 2.52
N GLU A 266 -29.49 4.57 1.73
CA GLU A 266 -29.72 5.13 0.39
C GLU A 266 -29.86 6.67 0.36
N PRO A 267 -30.55 7.31 1.32
CA PRO A 267 -30.69 8.77 1.32
C PRO A 267 -29.38 9.54 1.53
N LEU A 268 -28.33 8.87 2.05
CA LEU A 268 -27.01 9.50 2.25
C LEU A 268 -26.24 9.54 0.93
N SER A 269 -25.57 10.65 0.65
CA SER A 269 -24.65 10.74 -0.49
C SER A 269 -23.40 9.87 -0.28
N VAL A 270 -22.67 9.57 -1.36
CA VAL A 270 -21.41 8.80 -1.28
C VAL A 270 -20.39 9.47 -0.35
N SER A 271 -20.31 10.81 -0.34
CA SER A 271 -19.43 11.55 0.57
C SER A 271 -19.88 11.46 2.03
N GLN A 272 -21.19 11.56 2.29
CA GLN A 272 -21.75 11.40 3.63
C GLN A 272 -21.55 9.99 4.19
N ARG A 273 -21.74 8.96 3.35
CA ARG A 273 -21.43 7.57 3.72
C ARG A 273 -19.95 7.43 4.08
N SER A 274 -19.06 8.06 3.31
CA SER A 274 -17.60 7.97 3.53
C SER A 274 -17.18 8.63 4.83
N GLN A 275 -17.76 9.79 5.10
CA GLN A 275 -17.59 10.49 6.36
C GLN A 275 -18.14 9.68 7.55
N LEU A 276 -19.34 9.10 7.41
CA LEU A 276 -19.94 8.24 8.44
C LEU A 276 -19.05 7.04 8.78
N ARG A 277 -18.56 6.32 7.77
CA ARG A 277 -17.62 5.19 7.96
C ARG A 277 -16.37 5.62 8.72
N ARG A 278 -15.74 6.71 8.29
CA ARG A 278 -14.52 7.25 8.94
C ARG A 278 -14.78 7.54 10.42
N ILE A 279 -15.86 8.25 10.72
CA ILE A 279 -16.20 8.61 12.10
C ILE A 279 -16.49 7.35 12.93
N MET A 280 -17.23 6.37 12.40
CA MET A 280 -17.51 5.12 13.09
C MET A 280 -16.23 4.30 13.38
N LEU A 281 -15.28 4.28 12.45
CA LEU A 281 -13.97 3.65 12.67
C LEU A 281 -13.17 4.39 13.76
N CYS A 282 -13.21 5.72 13.81
CA CYS A 282 -12.56 6.48 14.89
C CYS A 282 -13.19 6.17 16.27
N ILE A 283 -14.53 6.09 16.34
CA ILE A 283 -15.25 5.71 17.56
C ILE A 283 -14.88 4.28 17.97
N SER A 284 -14.80 3.36 17.00
CA SER A 284 -14.38 1.98 17.24
C SER A 284 -12.96 1.89 17.80
N ASP A 285 -11.99 2.58 17.19
CA ASP A 285 -10.61 2.61 17.66
C ASP A 285 -10.50 3.19 19.08
N THR A 286 -11.19 4.30 19.33
CA THR A 286 -11.26 4.91 20.67
C THR A 286 -11.85 3.95 21.70
N SER A 287 -12.96 3.27 21.37
CA SER A 287 -13.58 2.28 22.25
C SER A 287 -12.66 1.07 22.52
N ALA A 288 -11.89 0.63 21.51
CA ALA A 288 -10.93 -0.45 21.65
C ALA A 288 -9.71 -0.05 22.49
N LYS A 289 -9.27 1.20 22.39
CA LYS A 289 -8.20 1.77 23.23
C LYS A 289 -8.65 1.94 24.68
N LEU A 290 -9.86 2.45 24.92
CA LEU A 290 -10.48 2.52 26.25
C LEU A 290 -10.54 1.15 26.92
N ALA A 291 -10.91 0.10 26.18
CA ALA A 291 -10.97 -1.26 26.70
C ALA A 291 -9.61 -1.84 27.16
N LYS A 292 -8.49 -1.22 26.76
CA LYS A 292 -7.13 -1.63 27.15
C LYS A 292 -6.59 -0.84 28.34
N LEU A 293 -7.28 0.22 28.78
CA LEU A 293 -6.79 1.05 29.88
C LEU A 293 -6.84 0.31 31.23
N PRO A 294 -5.83 0.51 32.10
CA PRO A 294 -5.88 0.03 33.47
C PRO A 294 -6.91 0.86 34.26
N GLY A 295 -7.94 0.19 34.78
CA GLY A 295 -9.05 0.79 35.53
C GLY A 295 -10.45 0.39 35.04
N VAL A 296 -10.57 -0.22 33.87
CA VAL A 296 -11.86 -0.63 33.29
C VAL A 296 -12.25 -2.06 33.75
N SER A 297 -13.47 -2.23 34.28
CA SER A 297 -13.99 -3.53 34.72
C SER A 297 -14.04 -4.54 33.57
N LYS A 298 -13.97 -5.85 33.87
CA LYS A 298 -14.04 -6.91 32.83
C LYS A 298 -15.36 -6.87 32.05
N GLU A 299 -16.44 -6.45 32.68
CA GLU A 299 -17.76 -6.29 32.04
C GLU A 299 -17.74 -5.13 31.04
N ASP A 300 -17.19 -3.98 31.45
CA ASP A 300 -17.05 -2.80 30.60
C ASP A 300 -16.06 -3.03 29.45
N GLN A 301 -14.97 -3.77 29.68
CA GLN A 301 -14.06 -4.18 28.61
C GLN A 301 -14.78 -5.03 27.55
N ASN A 302 -15.68 -5.93 27.97
CA ASN A 302 -16.47 -6.74 27.05
C ASN A 302 -17.51 -5.89 26.30
N LEU A 303 -18.15 -4.94 26.98
CA LEU A 303 -19.07 -3.98 26.35
C LEU A 303 -18.35 -3.17 25.28
N LEU A 304 -17.21 -2.56 25.61
CA LEU A 304 -16.41 -1.74 24.70
C LEU A 304 -15.88 -2.55 23.51
N LYS A 305 -15.36 -3.78 23.74
CA LYS A 305 -14.93 -4.67 22.66
C LYS A 305 -16.08 -5.07 21.74
N LYS A 306 -17.27 -5.34 22.30
CA LYS A 306 -18.47 -5.69 21.52
C LYS A 306 -18.97 -4.51 20.70
N THR A 307 -18.88 -3.30 21.24
CA THR A 307 -19.18 -2.05 20.55
C THR A 307 -18.20 -1.80 19.40
N ALA A 308 -16.89 -1.93 19.64
CA ALA A 308 -15.86 -1.85 18.60
C ALA A 308 -16.08 -2.85 17.45
N GLN A 309 -16.33 -4.12 17.80
CA GLN A 309 -16.58 -5.19 16.83
C GLN A 309 -17.82 -4.95 15.98
N ARG A 310 -18.87 -4.31 16.54
CA ARG A 310 -20.10 -4.00 15.80
C ARG A 310 -19.85 -2.96 14.71
N TYR A 311 -19.09 -1.91 15.00
CA TYR A 311 -18.77 -0.90 14.00
C TYR A 311 -17.94 -1.46 12.82
N VAL A 312 -17.08 -2.45 13.07
CA VAL A 312 -16.26 -3.09 12.03
C VAL A 312 -17.04 -4.14 11.22
N LYS A 313 -18.10 -4.74 11.78
CA LYS A 313 -18.85 -5.81 11.10
C LYS A 313 -19.88 -5.28 10.09
N HIS A 314 -20.37 -4.05 10.27
CA HIS A 314 -21.42 -3.46 9.44
C HIS A 314 -20.91 -2.40 8.45
N HIS A 315 -19.59 -2.14 8.41
CA HIS A 315 -18.92 -1.12 7.60
C HIS A 315 -17.54 -1.58 7.10
#